data_AF-X1C0W7-F1
#
_entry.id   AF-X1C0W7-F1
#
_cell.length_a   1.000
_cell.length_b   1.000
_cell.length_c   1.000
_cell.angle_alpha   90.00
_cell.angle_beta   90.00
_cell.angle_gamma   90.00
#
_symmetry.space_group_name_H-M   'P 1'
#
loop_
_entity.id
_entity.type
_entity.pdbx_description
1 polymer ?
#
loop_
_entity_poly.entity_id
_entity_poly.type
_entity_poly.pdbx_seq_one_letter_code
_entity_poly.pdbx_strand_id
1 'polypeptide(L)' 'GLGYLPAELAEVGREFTMEYFDEPFPIIVEAVGYGALYDPDNTLPKS' A
#
# COMPACT_ATOMS: atom_id res chain seq x y z
N GLY A 1 -0.03 -5.10 -4.36
CA GLY A 1 0.20 -6.21 -3.40
C GLY A 1 0.04 -5.69 -1.99
N LEU A 2 -0.16 -6.55 -1.00
CA LEU A 2 -0.17 -6.17 0.42
C LEU A 2 1.20 -6.49 1.03
N GLY A 3 1.70 -5.59 1.87
CA GLY A 3 2.97 -5.75 2.57
C GLY A 3 2.85 -5.30 4.02
N TYR A 4 3.70 -5.85 4.89
CA TYR A 4 3.78 -5.45 6.29
C TYR A 4 4.88 -4.41 6.46
N LEU A 5 4.54 -3.30 7.11
CA LEU A 5 5.47 -2.24 7.48
C LEU A 5 5.40 -2.02 8.99
N PRO A 6 6.51 -1.66 9.66
CA PRO A 6 6.46 -1.10 11.01
C PRO A 6 5.51 0.10 11.05
N ALA A 7 4.73 0.23 12.12
CA ALA A 7 3.70 1.27 12.22
C ALA A 7 4.25 2.70 12.02
N GLU A 8 5.49 2.94 12.46
CA GLU A 8 6.19 4.23 12.31
C GLU A 8 6.59 4.54 10.85
N LEU A 9 6.59 3.53 9.98
CA LEU A 9 6.94 3.63 8.56
C LEU A 9 5.73 3.50 7.63
N ALA A 10 4.59 3.05 8.16
CA ALA A 10 3.35 2.84 7.42
C ALA A 10 2.61 4.18 7.22
N GLU A 11 3.13 5.01 6.33
CA GLU A 11 2.57 6.32 5.97
C GLU A 11 2.21 6.34 4.48
N VAL A 12 1.01 6.82 4.15
CA VAL A 12 0.52 6.91 2.75
C VAL A 12 1.36 7.93 1.98
N GLY A 13 1.70 7.59 0.73
CA GLY A 13 2.55 8.39 -0.15
C GLY A 13 4.05 8.19 0.09
N ARG A 14 4.44 7.40 1.10
CA ARG A 14 5.85 7.12 1.37
C ARG A 14 6.43 6.15 0.34
N GLU A 15 7.61 6.50 -0.16
CA GLU A 15 8.37 5.70 -1.12
C GLU A 15 9.31 4.71 -0.40
N PHE A 16 9.39 3.49 -0.93
CA PHE A 16 10.34 2.46 -0.53
C PHE A 16 10.98 1.83 -1.75
N THR A 17 12.13 1.20 -1.56
CA THR A 17 12.77 0.36 -2.57
C THR A 17 12.67 -1.09 -2.12
N MET A 18 12.04 -1.92 -2.96
CA MET A 18 11.93 -3.36 -2.75
C MET A 18 12.89 -4.07 -3.70
N GLU A 19 13.74 -4.93 -3.16
CA GLU A 19 14.58 -5.82 -3.98
C GLU A 19 13.76 -7.03 -4.41
N TYR A 20 13.67 -7.28 -5.71
CA TYR A 20 12.99 -8.43 -6.29
C TYR A 20 13.86 -8.98 -7.42
N PHE A 21 14.29 -10.25 -7.29
CA PHE A 21 15.23 -10.87 -8.25
C PHE A 21 16.52 -10.08 -8.47
N ASP A 22 17.17 -9.59 -7.40
CA ASP A 22 18.42 -8.79 -7.48
C ASP A 22 18.24 -7.42 -8.17
N GLU A 23 17.00 -7.04 -8.48
CA GLU A 23 16.66 -5.74 -9.06
C GLU A 23 15.89 -4.87 -8.05
N PRO A 24 16.28 -3.60 -7.85
CA PRO A 24 15.56 -2.68 -6.98
C PRO A 24 14.35 -2.06 -7.71
N PHE A 25 13.16 -2.18 -7.11
CA PHE A 25 11.91 -1.61 -7.60
C PHE A 25 11.38 -0.55 -6.62
N PRO A 26 11.07 0.66 -7.10
CA PRO A 26 10.39 1.66 -6.27
C PRO A 26 8.94 1.25 -6.05
N ILE A 27 8.47 1.38 -4.82
CA ILE A 27 7.08 1.15 -4.41
C ILE A 27 6.58 2.34 -3.58
N ILE A 28 5.29 2.63 -3.66
CA ILE A 28 4.63 3.69 -2.89
C ILE A 28 3.56 3.06 -2.02
N VAL A 29 3.45 3.53 -0.77
CA VAL A 29 2.37 3.13 0.13
C VAL A 29 1.10 3.86 -0.28
N GLU A 30 0.20 3.15 -0.96
CA GLU A 30 -1.07 3.72 -1.43
C GLU A 30 -2.16 3.73 -0.33
N ALA A 31 -2.09 2.79 0.63
CA ALA A 31 -3.04 2.68 1.72
C ALA A 31 -2.44 1.95 2.93
N VAL A 32 -2.90 2.33 4.14
CA VAL A 32 -2.48 1.72 5.41
C VAL A 32 -3.72 1.30 6.19
N GLY A 33 -3.70 0.10 6.76
CA GLY A 33 -4.80 -0.42 7.56
C GLY A 33 -6.08 -0.64 6.75
N TYR A 34 -7.18 0.00 7.16
CA TYR A 34 -8.51 -0.14 6.55
C TYR A 34 -8.72 0.77 5.33
N GLY A 35 -7.68 1.43 4.83
CA GLY A 35 -7.73 2.18 3.58
C GLY A 35 -8.01 1.21 2.43
N ALA A 36 -9.24 1.22 1.91
CA ALA A 36 -9.60 0.39 0.78
C ALA A 36 -8.95 0.96 -0.49
N LEU A 37 -8.09 0.16 -1.11
CA LEU A 37 -7.40 0.54 -2.35
C LEU A 37 -8.36 0.67 -3.55
N TYR A 38 -9.44 -0.11 -3.54
CA TYR A 38 -10.36 -0.23 -4.67
C TYR A 38 -11.68 0.54 -4.50
N ASP A 39 -12.06 0.86 -3.26
CA ASP A 39 -13.31 1.59 -2.98
C ASP A 39 -13.18 2.39 -1.67
N PRO A 40 -12.31 3.41 -1.65
CA PRO A 40 -12.04 4.20 -0.45
C PRO A 40 -13.31 4.88 0.10
N ASP A 41 -14.25 5.24 -0.76
CA ASP A 41 -15.52 5.88 -0.40
C ASP A 41 -16.67 4.88 -0.17
N ASN A 42 -16.41 3.56 -0.23
CA ASN A 42 -17.41 2.50 -0.08
C ASN A 42 -18.66 2.74 -0.98
N THR A 43 -18.44 3.16 -2.22
CA THR A 43 -19.50 3.53 -3.18
C THR A 43 -19.97 2.36 -4.03
N LEU A 44 -19.24 1.25 -4.03
CA LEU A 44 -19.64 0.07 -4.78
C LEU A 44 -20.93 -0.53 -4.18
N PRO A 45 -21.87 -0.95 -5.04
CA PRO A 45 -23.11 -1.56 -4.57
C PRO A 45 -22.80 -2.83 -3.79
N LYS A 46 -23.33 -2.92 -2.57
CA LYS A 46 -23.33 -4.15 -1.77
C LYS A 46 -24.37 -5.09 -2.37
N SER A 47 -23.93 -6.09 -3.15
CA SER A 47 -24.76 -7.16 -3.68
C SER A 47 -25.21 -8.16 -2.62
#